data_AF-A0A841GFB2-F1
#
_entry.id   AF-A0A841GFB2-F1
#
_cell.length_a   1.000
_cell.length_b   1.000
_cell.length_c   1.000
_cell.angle_alpha   90.00
_cell.angle_beta   90.00
_cell.angle_gamma   90.00
#
_symmetry.space_group_name_H-M   'P 1'
#
loop_
_entity.id
_entity.type
_entity.pdbx_description
1 polymer ?
#
loop_
_entity_poly.entity_id
_entity_poly.type
_entity_poly.pdbx_seq_one_letter_code
_entity_poly.pdbx_strand_id
1 'polypeptide(L)'
;MKRFLIPLSLIIFIVVAAWVDIQRNSVPMIRPSPLHPVYTISAPDDAVSLAQGKTIIKLGPCLFGLYSGTIAFQSITQAKDFMGLQGYEPEKWRIFQLSGDYQLDVTDGVLNKTLQLSREVTTSDKW
;
A
#
# COMPACT_ATOMS: atom_id res chain seq x y z
N MET A 1 39.74 30.99 -2.37
CA MET A 1 38.45 30.56 -1.78
C MET A 1 37.32 30.37 -2.79
N LYS A 2 37.17 31.16 -3.86
CA LYS A 2 36.07 31.02 -4.85
C LYS A 2 36.04 29.72 -5.68
N ARG A 3 37.18 29.03 -5.85
CA ARG A 3 37.29 27.81 -6.67
C ARG A 3 36.54 26.59 -6.10
N PHE A 4 36.25 26.58 -4.80
CA PHE A 4 35.49 25.51 -4.15
C PHE A 4 33.97 25.75 -4.15
N LEU A 5 33.51 26.96 -4.45
CA LEU A 5 32.08 27.29 -4.45
C LEU A 5 31.35 26.66 -5.65
N ILE A 6 32.00 26.60 -6.80
CA ILE A 6 31.45 26.01 -8.02
C ILE A 6 31.15 24.51 -7.85
N PRO A 7 32.13 23.65 -7.47
CA PRO A 7 31.84 22.23 -7.27
C PRO A 7 30.86 21.98 -6.12
N LEU A 8 30.90 22.78 -5.06
CA LEU A 8 29.95 22.68 -3.96
C LEU A 8 28.51 22.99 -4.41
N SER A 9 28.32 24.02 -5.23
CA SER A 9 26.99 24.37 -5.76
C SER A 9 26.43 23.27 -6.67
N LEU A 10 27.30 22.59 -7.43
CA LEU A 10 26.94 21.48 -8.30
C LEU A 10 26.50 20.25 -7.49
N ILE A 11 27.22 19.93 -6.42
CA ILE A 11 26.84 18.85 -5.50
C ILE A 11 25.49 19.16 -4.83
N ILE A 12 25.30 20.39 -4.34
CA ILE A 12 24.02 20.80 -3.73
C ILE A 12 22.89 20.69 -4.75
N PHE A 13 23.12 21.14 -6.00
CA PHE A 13 22.11 21.05 -7.05
C PHE A 13 21.73 19.60 -7.37
N ILE A 14 22.71 18.68 -7.44
CA ILE A 14 22.45 17.25 -7.64
C ILE A 14 21.66 16.66 -6.48
N VAL A 15 22.00 17.00 -5.24
CA VAL A 15 21.28 16.53 -4.04
C VAL A 15 19.84 17.05 -4.04
N VAL A 16 19.62 18.33 -4.37
CA VAL A 16 18.28 18.92 -4.45
C VAL A 16 17.48 18.31 -5.59
N ALA A 17 18.09 18.10 -6.77
CA ALA A 17 17.43 17.46 -7.90
C ALA A 17 17.02 16.02 -7.56
N ALA A 18 17.92 15.24 -6.94
CA ALA A 18 17.61 13.90 -6.47
C ALA A 18 16.51 13.91 -5.40
N TRP A 19 16.53 14.87 -4.47
CA TRP A 19 15.48 15.01 -3.46
C TRP A 19 14.11 15.33 -4.07
N VAL A 20 14.06 16.28 -5.02
CA VAL A 20 12.82 16.64 -5.72
C VAL A 20 12.29 15.47 -6.54
N ASP A 21 13.17 14.71 -7.19
CA ASP A 21 12.78 13.53 -7.96
C ASP A 21 12.26 12.42 -7.05
N ILE A 22 12.91 12.19 -5.90
CA ILE A 22 12.40 11.29 -4.84
C ILE A 22 11.02 11.75 -4.36
N GLN A 23 10.81 13.05 -4.11
CA GLN A 23 9.51 13.59 -3.69
C GLN A 23 8.43 13.44 -4.76
N ARG A 24 8.78 13.68 -6.04
CA ARG A 24 7.85 13.52 -7.17
C ARG A 24 7.48 12.05 -7.41
N ASN A 25 8.44 11.15 -7.24
CA ASN A 25 8.25 9.70 -7.19
C ASN A 25 7.64 9.24 -5.85
N SER A 26 7.42 10.14 -4.89
CA SER A 26 6.75 9.83 -3.63
C SER A 26 5.29 10.26 -3.56
N VAL A 27 4.75 10.80 -4.65
CA VAL A 27 3.35 11.21 -4.70
C VAL A 27 2.46 9.96 -4.80
N PRO A 28 1.50 9.77 -3.89
CA PRO A 28 0.55 8.67 -3.97
C PRO A 28 -0.26 8.80 -5.26
N MET A 29 -0.11 7.83 -6.17
CA MET A 29 -0.95 7.78 -7.37
C MET A 29 -2.32 7.23 -6.99
N ILE A 30 -3.32 8.10 -6.89
CA ILE A 30 -4.73 7.71 -6.77
C ILE A 30 -5.21 7.32 -8.17
N ARG A 31 -5.43 6.01 -8.41
CA ARG A 31 -6.06 5.55 -9.65
C ARG A 31 -7.58 5.61 -9.49
N PRO A 32 -8.32 6.26 -10.41
CA PRO A 32 -9.77 6.39 -10.32
C PRO A 32 -10.50 5.07 -10.62
N SER A 33 -9.87 4.13 -11.32
CA SER A 33 -10.47 2.82 -11.64
C SER A 33 -9.39 1.74 -11.70
N PRO A 34 -9.24 0.95 -10.63
CA PRO A 34 -8.33 -0.18 -10.62
C PRO A 34 -8.89 -1.35 -11.43
N LEU A 35 -8.02 -2.07 -12.13
CA LEU A 35 -8.37 -3.19 -13.00
C LEU A 35 -8.70 -4.47 -12.21
N HIS A 36 -8.03 -4.66 -11.07
CA HIS A 36 -8.16 -5.86 -10.24
C HIS A 36 -8.36 -5.48 -8.77
N PRO A 37 -9.15 -6.24 -8.00
CA PRO A 37 -9.23 -6.09 -6.56
C PRO A 37 -8.02 -6.74 -5.89
N VAL A 38 -7.67 -6.25 -4.70
CA VAL A 38 -6.61 -6.81 -3.86
C VAL A 38 -7.21 -7.23 -2.53
N TYR A 39 -6.74 -8.36 -1.98
CA TYR A 39 -7.17 -8.83 -0.68
C TYR A 39 -6.09 -8.56 0.37
N THR A 40 -6.46 -8.10 1.54
CA THR A 40 -5.54 -7.88 2.67
C THR A 40 -6.12 -8.49 3.92
N ILE A 41 -5.26 -8.91 4.85
CA ILE A 41 -5.70 -9.19 6.21
C ILE A 41 -5.69 -7.85 6.94
N SER A 42 -6.63 -7.52 7.82
CA SER A 42 -6.57 -6.29 8.63
C SER A 42 -7.26 -6.44 9.98
N ALA A 43 -7.05 -5.46 10.85
CA ALA A 43 -7.60 -5.43 12.20
C ALA A 43 -9.12 -5.13 12.19
N PRO A 44 -9.86 -5.49 13.26
CA PRO A 44 -11.31 -5.34 13.32
C PRO A 44 -11.78 -3.87 13.30
N ASP A 45 -10.94 -2.91 13.70
CA ASP A 45 -11.28 -1.49 13.72
C ASP A 45 -11.62 -0.94 12.33
N ASP A 46 -11.03 -1.51 11.29
CA ASP A 46 -11.37 -1.20 9.90
C ASP A 46 -12.78 -1.69 9.56
N ALA A 47 -13.20 -2.86 10.06
CA ALA A 47 -14.56 -3.36 9.88
C ALA A 47 -15.58 -2.44 10.56
N VAL A 48 -15.29 -1.96 11.78
CA VAL A 48 -16.17 -1.03 12.51
C VAL A 48 -16.35 0.27 11.73
N SER A 49 -15.25 0.82 11.20
CA SER A 49 -15.30 2.06 10.43
C SER A 49 -16.03 1.91 9.10
N LEU A 50 -15.85 0.79 8.39
CA LEU A 50 -16.61 0.46 7.18
C LEU A 50 -18.10 0.27 7.48
N ALA A 51 -18.45 -0.41 8.58
CA ALA A 51 -19.84 -0.60 9.00
C ALA A 51 -20.55 0.73 9.32
N GLN A 52 -19.80 1.75 9.73
CA GLN A 52 -20.30 3.13 9.93
C GLN A 52 -20.43 3.93 8.63
N GLY A 53 -20.18 3.31 7.46
CA GLY A 53 -20.19 3.98 6.16
C GLY A 53 -18.97 4.87 5.91
N LYS A 54 -17.91 4.77 6.73
CA LYS A 54 -16.70 5.55 6.54
C LYS A 54 -15.81 4.90 5.48
N THR A 55 -15.27 5.72 4.60
CA THR A 55 -14.23 5.30 3.66
C THR A 55 -12.89 5.23 4.38
N ILE A 56 -12.19 4.10 4.25
CA ILE A 56 -10.85 3.92 4.83
C ILE A 56 -9.84 3.77 3.71
N ILE A 57 -8.80 4.58 3.80
CA ILE A 57 -7.72 4.63 2.82
C ILE A 57 -6.49 3.93 3.40
N LYS A 58 -5.89 3.08 2.57
CA LYS A 58 -4.82 2.16 2.90
C LYS A 58 -3.61 2.41 1.97
N LEU A 59 -2.48 2.88 2.52
CA LEU A 59 -1.25 3.27 1.79
C LEU A 59 -0.14 2.21 1.76
N GLY A 60 0.38 1.85 0.59
CA GLY A 60 1.50 0.91 0.38
C GLY A 60 2.77 1.55 -0.22
N PRO A 61 3.92 0.86 -0.15
CA PRO A 61 4.99 1.27 0.76
C PRO A 61 6.17 1.97 0.10
N CYS A 62 6.70 3.04 0.72
CA CYS A 62 8.07 3.51 0.52
C CYS A 62 8.87 3.41 1.82
N LEU A 63 10.00 2.66 1.77
CA LEU A 63 10.95 2.20 2.82
C LEU A 63 10.55 0.95 3.64
N PHE A 64 11.37 -0.11 3.51
CA PHE A 64 11.30 -1.43 4.18
C PHE A 64 10.05 -2.31 3.93
N GLY A 65 9.23 -1.99 2.92
CA GLY A 65 8.24 -2.94 2.38
C GLY A 65 7.10 -3.33 3.32
N LEU A 66 6.85 -2.57 4.39
CA LEU A 66 5.84 -2.91 5.39
C LEU A 66 4.58 -2.06 5.20
N TYR A 67 3.53 -2.70 4.72
CA TYR A 67 2.17 -2.17 4.74
C TYR A 67 1.60 -2.34 6.17
N SER A 68 1.32 -1.23 6.86
CA SER A 68 0.82 -1.17 8.24
C SER A 68 -0.66 -1.55 8.34
N GLY A 69 -0.93 -2.80 8.01
CA GLY A 69 -2.25 -3.43 7.99
C GLY A 69 -2.24 -4.75 7.21
N THR A 70 -1.16 -5.53 7.33
CA THR A 70 -1.01 -6.97 7.05
C THR A 70 -1.26 -7.50 5.62
N ILE A 71 -0.24 -7.36 4.76
CA ILE A 71 0.06 -8.17 3.55
C ILE A 71 -1.06 -8.24 2.49
N ALA A 72 -0.72 -7.86 1.26
CA ALA A 72 -1.62 -7.98 0.11
C ALA A 72 -1.51 -9.36 -0.56
N PHE A 73 -2.67 -9.89 -0.97
CA PHE A 73 -2.83 -11.19 -1.63
C PHE A 73 -3.61 -11.03 -2.95
N GLN A 74 -3.33 -11.92 -3.90
CA GLN A 74 -4.02 -11.94 -5.20
C GLN A 74 -5.40 -12.60 -5.12
N SER A 75 -5.67 -13.40 -4.09
CA SER A 75 -6.94 -14.07 -3.90
C SER A 75 -7.31 -14.25 -2.44
N ILE A 76 -8.61 -14.42 -2.18
CA ILE A 76 -9.15 -14.74 -0.84
C ILE A 76 -8.54 -16.05 -0.33
N THR A 77 -8.38 -17.06 -1.20
CA THR A 77 -7.79 -18.35 -0.83
C THR A 77 -6.36 -18.18 -0.33
N GLN A 78 -5.51 -17.42 -1.03
CA GLN A 78 -4.15 -17.14 -0.57
C GLN A 78 -4.12 -16.44 0.79
N ALA A 79 -5.01 -15.46 1.00
CA ALA A 79 -5.12 -14.78 2.29
C ALA A 79 -5.54 -15.74 3.42
N LYS A 80 -6.52 -16.63 3.15
CA LYS A 80 -6.98 -17.65 4.12
C LYS A 80 -5.88 -18.65 4.46
N ASP A 81 -5.20 -19.17 3.44
CA ASP A 81 -4.11 -20.13 3.63
C ASP A 81 -2.99 -19.51 4.45
N PHE A 82 -2.64 -18.25 4.17
CA PHE A 82 -1.65 -17.51 4.95
C PHE A 82 -2.10 -17.28 6.40
N MET A 83 -3.36 -16.93 6.63
CA MET A 83 -3.93 -16.83 7.99
C MET A 83 -3.79 -18.14 8.76
N GLY A 84 -4.14 -19.26 8.13
CA GLY A 84 -4.01 -20.59 8.73
C GLY A 84 -2.56 -20.96 9.04
N LEU A 85 -1.63 -20.70 8.12
CA LEU A 85 -0.21 -21.01 8.28
C LEU A 85 0.47 -20.19 9.38
N GLN A 86 0.10 -18.92 9.54
CA GLN A 86 0.67 -18.03 10.55
C GLN A 86 -0.04 -18.10 11.91
N GLY A 87 -1.13 -18.88 12.02
CA GLY A 87 -1.91 -19.00 13.24
C GLY A 87 -2.70 -17.73 13.59
N TYR A 88 -3.07 -16.92 12.60
CA TYR A 88 -3.91 -15.75 12.83
C TYR A 88 -5.33 -16.19 13.20
N GLU A 89 -5.77 -15.87 14.41
CA GLU A 89 -7.13 -16.13 14.88
C GLU A 89 -8.14 -15.34 14.04
N PRO A 90 -9.14 -15.99 13.43
CA PRO A 90 -10.16 -15.29 12.66
C PRO A 90 -10.86 -14.21 13.48
N GLU A 91 -11.09 -14.40 14.77
CA GLU A 91 -11.74 -13.42 15.66
C GLU A 91 -10.99 -12.08 15.76
N LYS A 92 -9.66 -12.10 15.60
CA LYS A 92 -8.80 -10.92 15.69
C LYS A 92 -8.41 -10.36 14.32
N TRP A 93 -8.60 -11.12 13.26
CA TRP A 93 -8.13 -10.79 11.91
C TRP A 93 -9.19 -11.12 10.86
N ARG A 94 -9.46 -10.16 9.98
CA ARG A 94 -10.43 -10.34 8.89
C ARG A 94 -9.78 -10.10 7.54
N ILE A 95 -10.35 -10.70 6.51
CA ILE A 95 -9.92 -10.48 5.13
C ILE A 95 -10.77 -9.35 4.57
N PHE A 96 -10.12 -8.37 3.97
CA PHE A 96 -10.77 -7.24 3.34
C PHE A 96 -10.42 -7.16 1.88
N GLN A 97 -11.38 -6.67 1.10
CA GLN A 97 -11.21 -6.32 -0.29
C GLN A 97 -10.86 -4.83 -0.40
N LEU A 98 -9.74 -4.55 -1.05
CA LEU A 98 -9.29 -3.22 -1.46
C LEU A 98 -9.72 -2.98 -2.91
N SER A 99 -10.21 -1.77 -3.21
CA SER A 99 -10.35 -1.28 -4.57
C SER A 99 -8.99 -0.73 -4.98
N GLY A 100 -8.31 -1.46 -5.86
CA GLY A 100 -6.93 -1.12 -6.17
C GLY A 100 -6.14 -2.29 -6.73
N ASP A 101 -5.20 -2.01 -7.64
CA ASP A 101 -4.19 -2.99 -8.03
C ASP A 101 -2.91 -2.75 -7.22
N TYR A 102 -2.51 -3.76 -6.42
CA TYR A 102 -1.29 -3.80 -5.61
C TYR A 102 -0.17 -4.55 -6.34
N GLN A 103 -0.23 -4.68 -7.66
CA GLN A 103 0.97 -4.99 -8.41
C GLN A 103 1.99 -3.87 -8.11
N LEU A 104 3.06 -4.27 -7.43
CA LEU A 104 4.30 -3.51 -7.31
C LEU A 104 4.67 -3.19 -8.75
N ASP A 105 4.44 -1.96 -9.20
CA ASP A 105 4.89 -1.50 -10.51
C ASP A 105 6.42 -1.36 -10.39
N VAL A 106 7.11 -2.50 -10.45
CA VAL A 106 8.58 -2.58 -10.53
C VAL A 106 9.09 -1.97 -11.85
N THR A 107 8.19 -1.68 -12.79
CA THR A 107 8.50 -1.10 -14.10
C THR A 107 9.12 0.29 -13.99
N ASP A 108 8.68 1.10 -13.02
CA ASP A 108 9.07 2.52 -12.91
C ASP A 108 9.71 2.89 -11.56
N GLY A 109 10.00 1.90 -10.69
CA GLY A 109 10.74 2.13 -9.44
C GLY A 109 10.03 2.98 -8.38
N VAL A 110 8.72 3.23 -8.53
CA VAL A 110 7.93 4.05 -7.61
C VAL A 110 7.06 3.19 -6.69
N LEU A 111 7.21 3.47 -5.40
CA LEU A 111 6.76 2.67 -4.27
C LEU A 111 5.63 3.36 -3.49
N ASN A 112 4.61 3.93 -4.14
CA ASN A 112 3.55 4.68 -3.41
C ASN A 112 2.15 4.49 -4.01
N LYS A 113 1.47 3.40 -3.67
CA LYS A 113 0.07 3.16 -4.08
C LYS A 113 -0.89 3.31 -2.89
N THR A 114 -1.94 4.10 -3.10
CA THR A 114 -3.04 4.28 -2.16
C THR A 114 -4.21 3.44 -2.63
N LEU A 115 -4.76 2.59 -1.76
CA LEU A 115 -5.93 1.77 -2.03
C LEU A 115 -7.06 2.13 -1.08
N GLN A 116 -8.30 1.89 -1.48
CA GLN A 116 -9.46 2.12 -0.64
C GLN A 116 -10.04 0.78 -0.17
N LEU A 117 -10.23 0.61 1.14
CA LEU A 117 -10.99 -0.51 1.67
C LEU A 117 -12.43 -0.41 1.18
N SER A 118 -12.86 -1.46 0.48
CA SER A 118 -14.16 -1.51 -0.16
C SER A 118 -15.17 -2.29 0.68
N ARG A 119 -14.76 -3.44 1.25
CA ARG A 119 -15.59 -4.24 2.15
C ARG A 119 -14.81 -5.36 2.84
N GLU A 120 -15.37 -5.89 3.93
CA GLU A 120 -14.97 -7.16 4.53
C GLU A 120 -15.42 -8.33 3.65
N VAL A 121 -14.62 -9.38 3.59
CA VAL A 121 -14.92 -10.65 2.91
C VAL A 121 -15.25 -11.69 3.97
N THR A 122 -16.45 -12.27 3.89
CA THR A 122 -16.93 -13.27 4.83
C THR A 122 -16.72 -14.70 4.31
N THR A 123 -16.78 -15.69 5.21
CA THR A 123 -16.64 -17.12 4.86
C THR A 123 -17.71 -17.63 3.90
N SER A 124 -18.84 -16.93 3.78
CA SER A 124 -19.93 -17.22 2.84
C SER A 124 -19.74 -16.63 1.44
N ASP A 125 -18.77 -15.74 1.24
CA ASP A 125 -18.49 -15.17 -0.08
C ASP A 125 -17.83 -16.24 -0.96
N LYS A 126 -18.66 -17.01 -1.67
CA LYS A 126 -18.28 -17.76 -2.85
C LYS A 126 -18.37 -16.84 -4.06
N TRP A 127 -17.39 -17.02 -4.93
CA TRP A 127 -17.32 -16.43 -6.27
C TRP A 127 -18.62 -16.65 -7.03
#